data_AF-A0A4Q4VH77-F1
#
_entry.id   AF-A0A4Q4VH77-F1
#
_cell.length_a   1.000
_cell.length_b   1.000
_cell.length_c   1.000
_cell.angle_alpha   90.00
_cell.angle_beta   90.00
_cell.angle_gamma   90.00
#
_symmetry.space_group_name_H-M   'P 1'
#
loop_
_entity.id
_entity.type
_entity.pdbx_description
1 polymer ?
#
loop_
_entity_poly.entity_id
_entity_poly.type
_entity_poly.pdbx_seq_one_letter_code
_entity_poly.pdbx_strand_id
1 'polypeptide(L)'
;MAKPSLLLVTFLGVGVHAAFYGPTFHWGPSLFNDIDPSAREVIQRANRDPTLTRSVPLRPFERYWGFLAEDSVLRDAEWTWRINISSIEAPDADSDGDAIADPHITSVTYDFSWPAGGNISTALDGASGPLCLMTLQDTVDLPVAATNGYTEDDGDSTSCEPVLGRECVAALLAQVPTPRGTNCMLPTRTPWSEVPECRDSLGAFHPFGQSFMSWPLGSNVSDDSGGGRREWLSGQAFYGNVSGPLDGGDSRLYNYMANRVHMMLMSVELPARDEGQTVGGPELLCMRVNATELPEVDTDGDGVAFTYETVLESKGAQIPLLGYYRSSCLWLALCSTVVIFLIV
;
A
#
# COMPACT_ATOMS: atom_id res chain seq x y z
N MET A 1 -10.75 -65.03 1.18
CA MET A 1 -11.66 -64.32 0.27
C MET A 1 -12.83 -63.76 1.06
N ALA A 2 -12.83 -62.46 1.31
CA ALA A 2 -14.00 -61.64 1.59
C ALA A 2 -13.58 -60.17 1.36
N LYS A 3 -14.38 -59.43 0.60
CA LYS A 3 -14.11 -58.06 0.13
C LYS A 3 -14.20 -57.04 1.28
N PRO A 4 -13.39 -55.97 1.29
CA PRO A 4 -13.72 -54.79 2.07
C PRO A 4 -14.81 -53.99 1.34
N SER A 5 -15.88 -53.69 2.07
CA SER A 5 -17.01 -52.90 1.63
C SER A 5 -16.59 -51.46 1.36
N LEU A 6 -16.76 -51.08 0.10
CA LEU A 6 -16.78 -49.73 -0.43
C LEU A 6 -18.05 -49.03 0.11
N LEU A 7 -17.94 -48.16 1.12
CA LEU A 7 -19.04 -47.29 1.57
C LEU A 7 -18.52 -46.21 2.53
N LEU A 8 -18.06 -45.08 1.99
CA LEU A 8 -18.39 -43.71 2.46
C LEU A 8 -17.75 -42.66 1.54
N VAL A 9 -18.08 -42.69 0.24
CA VAL A 9 -17.83 -41.56 -0.67
C VAL A 9 -19.08 -41.38 -1.51
N THR A 10 -19.97 -40.48 -1.08
CA THR A 10 -20.92 -39.67 -1.88
C THR A 10 -21.78 -38.86 -0.89
N PHE A 11 -21.40 -37.60 -0.64
CA PHE A 11 -21.98 -36.39 -1.25
C PHE A 11 -23.34 -36.01 -0.67
N LEU A 12 -23.35 -34.94 0.13
CA LEU A 12 -24.44 -33.97 0.42
C LEU A 12 -23.76 -32.88 1.27
N GLY A 13 -23.53 -31.63 0.85
CA GLY A 13 -24.11 -30.91 -0.26
C GLY A 13 -24.34 -29.45 0.16
N VAL A 14 -23.29 -28.72 0.48
CA VAL A 14 -23.11 -27.28 0.20
C VAL A 14 -21.60 -27.11 0.13
N GLY A 15 -21.04 -27.04 -1.08
CA GLY A 15 -19.70 -26.51 -1.23
C GLY A 15 -19.82 -25.04 -0.86
N VAL A 16 -19.51 -24.69 0.39
CA VAL A 16 -19.19 -23.31 0.75
C VAL A 16 -17.92 -23.04 -0.02
N HIS A 17 -18.05 -22.43 -1.20
CA HIS A 17 -16.92 -21.77 -1.83
C HIS A 17 -16.64 -20.60 -0.90
N ALA A 18 -15.73 -20.80 0.06
CA ALA A 18 -15.20 -19.68 0.82
C ALA A 18 -14.62 -18.72 -0.21
N ALA A 19 -15.27 -17.56 -0.38
CA ALA A 19 -14.72 -16.53 -1.22
C ALA A 19 -13.47 -16.02 -0.49
N PHE A 20 -12.31 -16.14 -1.13
CA PHE A 20 -11.06 -15.75 -0.53
C PHE A 20 -10.93 -14.22 -0.61
N TYR A 21 -11.26 -13.54 0.49
CA TYR A 21 -11.16 -12.10 0.64
C TYR A 21 -9.87 -11.75 1.38
N GLY A 22 -8.79 -11.53 0.63
CA GLY A 22 -7.53 -11.03 1.19
C GLY A 22 -6.97 -11.86 2.37
N PRO A 23 -6.04 -11.29 3.17
CA PRO A 23 -5.36 -10.05 2.92
C PRO A 23 -4.41 -10.17 1.74
N THR A 24 -4.33 -9.08 0.99
CA THR A 24 -3.42 -8.99 -0.14
C THR A 24 -3.00 -7.55 -0.33
N PHE A 25 -1.71 -7.36 -0.51
CA PHE A 25 -1.16 -6.11 -1.00
C PHE A 25 -0.66 -6.35 -2.41
N HIS A 26 -0.91 -5.42 -3.30
CA HIS A 26 -0.55 -5.58 -4.70
C HIS A 26 -0.08 -4.29 -5.32
N TRP A 27 0.87 -4.46 -6.21
CA TRP A 27 1.39 -3.44 -7.08
C TRP A 27 0.91 -3.75 -8.50
N GLY A 28 0.08 -2.86 -9.04
CA GLY A 28 -0.32 -2.88 -10.44
C GLY A 28 -1.79 -2.49 -10.68
N PRO A 29 -2.17 -2.36 -11.96
CA PRO A 29 -3.47 -1.87 -12.41
C PRO A 29 -4.67 -2.78 -12.10
N SER A 30 -4.42 -4.02 -11.66
CA SER A 30 -5.45 -5.04 -11.45
C SER A 30 -5.19 -5.79 -10.14
N LEU A 31 -6.24 -5.97 -9.35
CA LEU A 31 -6.26 -6.91 -8.22
C LEU A 31 -5.85 -8.32 -8.69
N PHE A 32 -5.12 -9.05 -7.83
CA PHE A 32 -4.55 -10.36 -8.15
C PHE A 32 -5.58 -11.40 -8.58
N ASN A 33 -5.11 -12.39 -9.34
CA ASN A 33 -5.84 -13.64 -9.59
C ASN A 33 -6.07 -14.46 -8.32
N ASP A 34 -5.36 -14.13 -7.25
CA ASP A 34 -5.42 -14.79 -5.94
C ASP A 34 -6.68 -14.39 -5.14
N ILE A 35 -7.35 -13.30 -5.52
CA ILE A 35 -8.69 -12.97 -5.01
C ILE A 35 -9.73 -13.67 -5.89
N ASP A 36 -10.71 -14.32 -5.27
CA ASP A 36 -11.83 -14.93 -5.99
C ASP A 36 -12.50 -13.91 -6.93
N PRO A 37 -12.90 -14.29 -8.16
CA PRO A 37 -13.52 -13.35 -9.11
C PRO A 37 -14.73 -12.58 -8.55
N SER A 38 -15.54 -13.21 -7.70
CA SER A 38 -16.71 -12.56 -7.08
C SER A 38 -16.27 -11.49 -6.08
N ALA A 39 -15.33 -11.81 -5.19
CA ALA A 39 -14.71 -10.88 -4.25
C ALA A 39 -14.02 -9.71 -4.98
N ARG A 40 -13.34 -10.00 -6.09
CA ARG A 40 -12.66 -9.00 -6.91
C ARG A 40 -13.63 -7.96 -7.48
N GLU A 41 -14.80 -8.37 -7.95
CA GLU A 41 -15.80 -7.43 -8.48
C GLU A 41 -16.30 -6.49 -7.38
N VAL A 42 -16.59 -7.01 -6.19
CA VAL A 42 -17.05 -6.22 -5.05
C VAL A 42 -15.99 -5.20 -4.65
N ILE A 43 -14.72 -5.61 -4.52
CA ILE A 43 -13.61 -4.71 -4.19
C ILE A 43 -13.42 -3.65 -5.28
N GLN A 44 -13.46 -4.03 -6.56
CA GLN A 44 -13.34 -3.06 -7.66
C GLN A 44 -14.48 -2.04 -7.65
N ARG A 45 -15.70 -2.46 -7.31
CA ARG A 45 -16.85 -1.56 -7.21
C ARG A 45 -16.66 -0.58 -6.06
N ALA A 46 -16.26 -1.06 -4.88
CA ALA A 46 -15.96 -0.22 -3.73
C ALA A 46 -14.81 0.76 -4.01
N ASN A 47 -13.82 0.37 -4.81
CA ASN A 47 -12.73 1.29 -5.17
C ASN A 47 -13.14 2.37 -6.17
N ARG A 48 -14.28 2.21 -6.85
CA ARG A 48 -14.90 3.27 -7.69
C ARG A 48 -15.79 4.21 -6.90
N ASP A 49 -16.36 3.72 -5.80
CA ASP A 49 -17.24 4.47 -4.89
C ASP A 49 -16.79 4.22 -3.44
N PRO A 50 -15.64 4.80 -3.05
CA PRO A 50 -15.03 4.52 -1.76
C PRO A 50 -15.76 5.22 -0.61
N THR A 51 -15.69 4.63 0.57
CA THR A 51 -16.28 5.20 1.79
C THR A 51 -15.62 6.54 2.15
N LEU A 52 -14.31 6.64 1.94
CA LEU A 52 -13.53 7.85 2.21
C LEU A 52 -12.46 8.05 1.14
N THR A 53 -12.29 9.29 0.70
CA THR A 53 -11.28 9.68 -0.29
C THR A 53 -10.60 10.96 0.13
N ARG A 54 -9.28 11.03 -0.11
CA ARG A 54 -8.52 12.27 -0.16
C ARG A 54 -7.75 12.33 -1.46
N SER A 55 -7.66 13.52 -2.03
CA SER A 55 -6.91 13.77 -3.25
C SER A 55 -6.16 15.08 -3.08
N VAL A 56 -4.87 15.08 -3.43
CA VAL A 56 -3.98 16.23 -3.23
C VAL A 56 -3.27 16.52 -4.55
N PRO A 57 -3.25 17.79 -5.01
CA PRO A 57 -2.44 18.17 -6.14
C PRO A 57 -0.94 18.07 -5.79
N LEU A 58 -0.12 17.61 -6.71
CA LEU A 58 1.32 17.63 -6.57
C LEU A 58 2.01 18.01 -7.87
N ARG A 59 3.19 18.60 -7.75
CA ARG A 59 4.07 18.92 -8.87
C ARG A 59 5.35 18.10 -8.71
N PRO A 60 5.31 16.81 -9.04
CA PRO A 60 6.34 15.85 -8.63
C PRO A 60 7.74 16.17 -9.15
N PHE A 61 7.86 17.05 -10.14
CA PHE A 61 9.13 17.37 -10.80
C PHE A 61 9.39 18.88 -10.89
N GLU A 62 8.73 19.69 -10.06
CA GLU A 62 8.87 21.16 -10.07
C GLU A 62 10.34 21.59 -9.91
N ARG A 63 11.09 20.94 -9.02
CA ARG A 63 12.52 21.20 -8.83
C ARG A 63 13.39 20.92 -10.07
N TYR A 64 12.87 20.16 -11.03
CA TYR A 64 13.58 19.78 -12.25
C TYR A 64 13.18 20.59 -13.49
N TRP A 65 12.14 21.43 -13.43
CA TRP A 65 11.63 22.16 -14.60
C TRP A 65 12.71 22.97 -15.36
N GLY A 66 13.68 23.53 -14.64
CA GLY A 66 14.81 24.26 -15.24
C GLY A 66 15.75 23.38 -16.09
N PHE A 67 15.76 22.07 -15.86
CA PHE A 67 16.64 21.11 -16.54
C PHE A 67 15.92 20.30 -17.63
N LEU A 68 14.58 20.33 -17.66
CA LEU A 68 13.77 19.65 -18.68
C LEU A 68 13.80 20.41 -20.02
N ALA A 69 13.50 19.73 -21.12
CA ALA A 69 13.30 20.37 -22.43
C ALA A 69 12.15 21.39 -22.38
N GLU A 70 12.20 22.43 -23.22
CA GLU A 70 11.18 23.51 -23.21
C GLU A 70 9.78 23.02 -23.58
N ASP A 71 9.69 21.98 -24.38
CA ASP A 71 8.49 21.30 -24.84
C ASP A 71 8.11 20.07 -23.98
N SER A 72 8.83 19.82 -22.88
CA SER A 72 8.57 18.69 -21.99
C SER A 72 7.18 18.76 -21.38
N VAL A 73 6.41 17.67 -21.46
CA VAL A 73 5.07 17.55 -20.88
C VAL A 73 5.05 17.62 -19.35
N LEU A 74 6.23 17.53 -18.72
CA LEU A 74 6.41 17.57 -17.27
C LEU A 74 6.56 18.99 -16.72
N ARG A 75 6.83 19.98 -17.58
CA ARG A 75 6.85 21.39 -17.18
C ARG A 75 5.44 21.86 -16.85
N ASP A 76 5.30 22.51 -15.70
CA ASP A 76 4.01 22.99 -15.18
C ASP A 76 2.96 21.88 -14.99
N ALA A 77 3.38 20.61 -15.03
CA ALA A 77 2.50 19.47 -14.86
C ALA A 77 2.08 19.35 -13.39
N GLU A 78 0.78 19.45 -13.16
CA GLU A 78 0.15 19.15 -11.89
C GLU A 78 -0.52 17.79 -11.98
N TRP A 79 -0.06 16.87 -11.12
CA TRP A 79 -0.66 15.56 -10.95
C TRP A 79 -1.55 15.60 -9.71
N THR A 80 -2.41 14.61 -9.56
CA THR A 80 -3.20 14.40 -8.35
C THR A 80 -2.87 13.03 -7.79
N TRP A 81 -2.45 12.99 -6.53
CA TRP A 81 -2.35 11.75 -5.78
C TRP A 81 -3.64 11.55 -5.00
N ARG A 82 -4.23 10.38 -5.15
CA ARG A 82 -5.48 10.02 -4.48
C ARG A 82 -5.30 8.74 -3.68
N ILE A 83 -5.91 8.74 -2.50
CA ILE A 83 -6.09 7.55 -1.67
C ILE A 83 -7.58 7.37 -1.44
N ASN A 84 -8.04 6.16 -1.69
CA ASN A 84 -9.40 5.73 -1.44
C ASN A 84 -9.38 4.64 -0.37
N ILE A 85 -10.30 4.74 0.59
CA ILE A 85 -10.46 3.80 1.69
C ILE A 85 -11.92 3.36 1.74
N SER A 86 -12.13 2.05 1.72
CA SER A 86 -13.46 1.44 1.68
C SER A 86 -13.60 0.44 2.82
N SER A 87 -14.73 0.50 3.53
CA SER A 87 -15.24 -0.62 4.31
C SER A 87 -16.28 -1.33 3.47
N ILE A 88 -16.09 -2.63 3.26
CA ILE A 88 -16.86 -3.40 2.28
C ILE A 88 -17.51 -4.57 3.01
N GLU A 89 -18.84 -4.63 2.97
CA GLU A 89 -19.60 -5.82 3.38
C GLU A 89 -19.18 -7.01 2.50
N ALA A 90 -18.78 -8.10 3.14
CA ALA A 90 -18.28 -9.31 2.49
C ALA A 90 -18.99 -10.54 3.08
N PRO A 91 -20.33 -10.68 2.91
CA PRO A 91 -21.16 -11.69 3.60
C PRO A 91 -20.71 -13.14 3.37
N ASP A 92 -19.99 -13.40 2.28
CA ASP A 92 -19.46 -14.73 1.90
C ASP A 92 -18.01 -14.94 2.35
N ALA A 93 -17.43 -14.01 3.12
CA ALA A 93 -16.06 -14.10 3.61
C ALA A 93 -16.00 -14.89 4.93
N ASP A 94 -15.14 -15.90 4.96
CA ASP A 94 -14.82 -16.66 6.17
C ASP A 94 -13.44 -16.26 6.71
N SER A 95 -13.32 -16.20 8.03
CA SER A 95 -12.01 -16.18 8.70
C SER A 95 -11.59 -17.62 8.99
N ASP A 96 -10.28 -17.91 8.92
CA ASP A 96 -9.69 -19.25 9.11
C ASP A 96 -10.11 -19.88 10.47
N GLY A 97 -11.27 -20.55 10.49
CA GLY A 97 -11.78 -21.32 11.62
C GLY A 97 -12.84 -20.65 12.50
N ASP A 98 -13.13 -19.36 12.31
CA ASP A 98 -14.12 -18.62 13.11
C ASP A 98 -15.17 -17.96 12.20
N ALA A 99 -16.44 -18.27 12.45
CA ALA A 99 -17.55 -17.62 11.77
C ALA A 99 -17.65 -16.16 12.24
N ILE A 100 -17.56 -15.21 11.30
CA ILE A 100 -17.77 -13.80 11.55
C ILE A 100 -19.27 -13.50 11.33
N ALA A 101 -19.92 -12.86 12.29
CA ALA A 101 -21.36 -12.61 12.22
C ALA A 101 -21.74 -11.60 11.14
N ASP A 102 -20.87 -10.62 10.91
CA ASP A 102 -21.02 -9.53 9.96
C ASP A 102 -19.68 -9.28 9.24
N PRO A 103 -19.26 -10.12 8.29
CA PRO A 103 -17.92 -10.02 7.73
C PRO A 103 -17.75 -8.78 6.84
N HIS A 104 -16.71 -7.99 7.14
CA HIS A 104 -16.28 -6.81 6.40
C HIS A 104 -14.81 -6.90 6.03
N ILE A 105 -14.41 -6.23 4.95
CA ILE A 105 -13.00 -5.99 4.62
C ILE A 105 -12.70 -4.51 4.50
N THR A 106 -11.46 -4.12 4.83
CA THR A 106 -10.93 -2.80 4.55
C THR A 106 -10.10 -2.86 3.27
N SER A 107 -10.41 -2.00 2.30
CA SER A 107 -9.59 -1.80 1.10
C SER A 107 -9.02 -0.39 1.06
N VAL A 108 -7.73 -0.27 0.78
CA VAL A 108 -7.04 0.99 0.56
C VAL A 108 -6.41 0.94 -0.83
N THR A 109 -6.66 1.93 -1.67
CA THR A 109 -6.02 2.06 -2.98
C THR A 109 -5.40 3.42 -3.20
N TYR A 110 -4.33 3.44 -3.99
CA TYR A 110 -3.54 4.62 -4.29
C TYR A 110 -3.48 4.76 -5.80
N ASP A 111 -3.76 5.95 -6.29
CA ASP A 111 -3.65 6.29 -7.70
C ASP A 111 -3.02 7.66 -7.93
N PHE A 112 -2.37 7.80 -9.07
CA PHE A 112 -1.98 9.10 -9.61
C PHE A 112 -2.85 9.38 -10.83
N SER A 113 -3.30 10.62 -10.97
CA SER A 113 -3.87 11.13 -12.21
C SER A 113 -3.07 12.32 -12.70
N TRP A 114 -2.97 12.45 -14.00
CA TRP A 114 -2.25 13.50 -14.71
C TRP A 114 -3.06 13.97 -15.92
N PRO A 115 -2.90 15.24 -16.33
CA PRO A 115 -3.75 15.89 -17.33
C PRO A 115 -3.47 15.43 -18.77
N ALA A 116 -2.23 15.06 -19.09
CA ALA A 116 -1.82 14.69 -20.45
C ALA A 116 -2.50 13.42 -20.99
N GLY A 117 -3.22 12.67 -20.14
CA GLY A 117 -3.77 11.37 -20.50
C GLY A 117 -2.69 10.36 -20.87
N GLY A 118 -3.09 9.30 -21.60
CA GLY A 118 -2.16 8.25 -22.00
C GLY A 118 -1.65 7.39 -20.83
N ASN A 119 -0.52 6.72 -21.06
CA ASN A 119 0.13 5.86 -20.08
C ASN A 119 1.21 6.61 -19.28
N ILE A 120 1.66 6.00 -18.19
CA ILE A 120 2.64 6.58 -17.27
C ILE A 120 3.95 7.03 -17.94
N SER A 121 4.46 6.32 -18.94
CA SER A 121 5.68 6.76 -19.65
C SER A 121 5.43 8.01 -20.48
N THR A 122 4.28 8.12 -21.14
CA THR A 122 3.89 9.35 -21.85
C THR A 122 3.76 10.51 -20.88
N ALA A 123 3.18 10.27 -19.69
CA ALA A 123 3.10 11.25 -18.62
C ALA A 123 4.47 11.71 -18.11
N LEU A 124 5.50 10.88 -18.28
CA LEU A 124 6.88 11.11 -17.87
C LEU A 124 7.79 11.44 -19.08
N ASP A 125 7.24 12.09 -20.10
CA ASP A 125 7.97 12.59 -21.27
C ASP A 125 8.75 11.51 -22.03
N GLY A 126 8.21 10.29 -22.09
CA GLY A 126 8.86 9.16 -22.75
C GLY A 126 10.04 8.59 -21.96
N ALA A 127 10.11 8.85 -20.64
CA ALA A 127 11.11 8.24 -19.77
C ALA A 127 11.18 6.73 -19.98
N SER A 128 12.40 6.22 -20.16
CA SER A 128 12.69 4.80 -20.39
C SER A 128 13.30 4.10 -19.16
N GLY A 129 13.72 4.89 -18.16
CA GLY A 129 14.25 4.38 -16.88
C GLY A 129 13.17 3.76 -16.00
N PRO A 130 13.52 3.25 -14.80
CA PRO A 130 12.54 2.67 -13.90
C PRO A 130 11.81 3.78 -13.11
N LEU A 131 10.50 3.63 -12.95
CA LEU A 131 9.74 4.31 -11.93
C LEU A 131 9.76 3.47 -10.66
N CYS A 132 10.30 4.04 -9.60
CA CYS A 132 10.48 3.40 -8.30
C CYS A 132 9.45 3.95 -7.33
N LEU A 133 8.62 3.08 -6.80
CA LEU A 133 7.62 3.44 -5.80
C LEU A 133 7.82 2.59 -4.56
N MET A 134 7.77 3.22 -3.40
CA MET A 134 7.75 2.55 -2.12
C MET A 134 6.75 3.20 -1.21
N THR A 135 6.03 2.38 -0.47
CA THR A 135 5.09 2.82 0.56
C THR A 135 5.39 2.08 1.84
N LEU A 136 5.04 2.71 2.96
CA LEU A 136 4.96 2.00 4.23
C LEU A 136 3.71 1.11 4.21
N GLN A 137 3.87 -0.13 4.66
CA GLN A 137 2.78 -1.08 4.85
C GLN A 137 1.88 -0.62 6.00
N ASP A 138 0.77 -1.33 6.19
CA ASP A 138 -0.18 -1.16 7.28
C ASP A 138 0.42 -1.32 8.67
N THR A 139 1.54 -2.04 8.78
CA THR A 139 2.23 -2.26 10.04
C THR A 139 2.94 -1.04 10.60
N VAL A 140 3.22 0.02 9.82
CA VAL A 140 3.92 1.19 10.37
C VAL A 140 2.95 2.15 11.03
N ASP A 141 2.98 2.16 12.35
CA ASP A 141 2.22 3.08 13.19
C ASP A 141 3.10 4.23 13.68
N LEU A 142 2.58 5.45 13.60
CA LEU A 142 3.28 6.66 14.05
C LEU A 142 2.71 7.14 15.38
N PRO A 143 3.54 7.78 16.22
CA PRO A 143 3.06 8.52 17.37
C PRO A 143 1.98 9.53 16.96
N VAL A 144 0.94 9.68 17.77
CA VAL A 144 -0.14 10.65 17.56
C VAL A 144 0.41 12.06 17.38
N ALA A 145 1.42 12.45 18.15
CA ALA A 145 2.07 13.74 18.02
C ALA A 145 2.65 13.99 16.60
N ALA A 146 3.22 12.96 15.96
CA ALA A 146 3.68 13.04 14.57
C ALA A 146 2.50 13.04 13.59
N THR A 147 1.52 12.15 13.79
CA THR A 147 0.32 12.05 12.94
C THR A 147 -0.50 13.35 12.92
N ASN A 148 -0.67 14.01 14.07
CA ASN A 148 -1.34 15.29 14.21
C ASN A 148 -0.56 16.47 13.61
N GLY A 149 0.71 16.26 13.24
CA GLY A 149 1.46 17.22 12.45
C GLY A 149 0.84 17.46 11.06
N TYR A 150 0.09 16.49 10.52
CA TYR A 150 -0.70 16.68 9.29
C TYR A 150 -2.14 17.07 9.64
N THR A 151 -2.51 18.29 9.28
CA THR A 151 -3.80 18.91 9.59
C THR A 151 -4.66 19.10 8.33
N GLU A 152 -5.90 19.57 8.48
CA GLU A 152 -6.74 19.94 7.33
C GLU A 152 -6.15 21.09 6.50
N ASP A 153 -5.34 21.98 7.11
CA ASP A 153 -4.67 23.08 6.42
C ASP A 153 -3.54 22.57 5.49
N ASP A 154 -3.00 21.38 5.76
CA ASP A 154 -2.04 20.68 4.88
C ASP A 154 -2.73 19.95 3.73
N GLY A 155 -4.05 20.11 3.64
CA GLY A 155 -4.95 19.38 2.76
C GLY A 155 -4.70 19.48 1.26
N ASP A 156 -3.90 20.46 0.84
CA ASP A 156 -3.47 20.70 -0.55
C ASP A 156 -1.95 20.48 -0.72
N SER A 157 -1.30 19.84 0.26
CA SER A 157 0.14 19.58 0.26
C SER A 157 0.45 18.10 0.43
N THR A 158 1.43 17.62 -0.33
CA THR A 158 2.04 16.30 -0.14
C THR A 158 3.29 16.34 0.75
N SER A 159 3.58 17.47 1.41
CA SER A 159 4.78 17.61 2.22
C SER A 159 4.75 16.68 3.43
N CYS A 160 5.88 16.00 3.66
CA CYS A 160 6.09 15.24 4.89
C CYS A 160 6.74 16.07 6.01
N GLU A 161 7.15 17.32 5.76
CA GLU A 161 7.80 18.14 6.77
C GLU A 161 6.95 18.34 8.04
N PRO A 162 5.61 18.55 7.97
CA PRO A 162 4.80 18.72 9.18
C PRO A 162 4.76 17.48 10.08
N VAL A 163 4.85 16.28 9.50
CA VAL A 163 4.78 14.99 10.23
C VAL A 163 6.14 14.54 10.71
N LEU A 164 7.15 14.61 9.83
CA LEU A 164 8.47 14.02 10.06
C LEU A 164 9.53 15.04 10.47
N GLY A 165 9.29 16.32 10.21
CA GLY A 165 10.31 17.36 10.29
C GLY A 165 11.22 17.38 9.06
N ARG A 166 11.72 18.57 8.74
CA ARG A 166 12.59 18.81 7.57
C ARG A 166 13.85 17.95 7.55
N GLU A 167 14.49 17.77 8.71
CA GLU A 167 15.75 17.01 8.81
C GLU A 167 15.54 15.53 8.50
N CYS A 168 14.48 14.92 9.03
CA CYS A 168 14.11 13.55 8.69
C CYS A 168 13.79 13.40 7.21
N VAL A 169 12.96 14.29 6.63
CA VAL A 169 12.64 14.24 5.19
C VAL A 169 13.89 14.32 4.34
N ALA A 170 14.80 15.26 4.64
CA ALA A 170 16.06 15.40 3.92
C ALA A 170 16.95 14.15 4.07
N ALA A 171 17.05 13.58 5.27
CA ALA A 171 17.83 12.38 5.54
C ALA A 171 17.26 11.14 4.81
N LEU A 172 15.94 10.99 4.74
CA LEU A 172 15.29 9.92 3.99
C LEU A 172 15.55 10.05 2.49
N LEU A 173 15.37 11.25 1.93
CA LEU A 173 15.61 11.51 0.51
C LEU A 173 17.10 11.32 0.13
N ALA A 174 18.03 11.70 0.99
CA ALA A 174 19.47 11.54 0.75
C ALA A 174 19.93 10.07 0.69
N GLN A 175 19.18 9.14 1.29
CA GLN A 175 19.49 7.71 1.27
C GLN A 175 19.03 7.00 -0.01
N VAL A 176 18.17 7.65 -0.80
CA VAL A 176 17.59 7.06 -2.00
C VAL A 176 18.44 7.47 -3.20
N PRO A 177 19.21 6.55 -3.79
CA PRO A 177 19.96 6.88 -5.00
C PRO A 177 18.99 7.16 -6.15
N THR A 178 19.40 8.05 -7.06
CA THR A 178 18.70 8.21 -8.34
C THR A 178 18.70 6.85 -9.07
N PRO A 179 17.54 6.38 -9.57
CA PRO A 179 17.47 5.13 -10.30
C PRO A 179 18.37 5.21 -11.55
N ARG A 180 18.96 4.09 -11.95
CA ARG A 180 19.78 4.00 -13.16
C ARG A 180 19.52 2.69 -13.90
N GLY A 181 19.39 2.77 -15.22
CA GLY A 181 19.23 1.59 -16.07
C GLY A 181 17.80 1.03 -16.01
N THR A 182 17.63 -0.22 -15.56
CA THR A 182 16.31 -0.88 -15.51
C THR A 182 15.81 -1.16 -14.10
N ASN A 183 16.65 -0.93 -13.08
CA ASN A 183 16.38 -1.39 -11.73
C ASN A 183 16.32 -0.22 -10.76
N CYS A 184 15.33 -0.26 -9.89
CA CYS A 184 15.32 0.59 -8.71
C CYS A 184 16.33 0.10 -7.67
N MET A 185 17.16 1.00 -7.19
CA MET A 185 17.96 0.77 -6.00
C MET A 185 17.35 1.57 -4.85
N LEU A 186 16.22 1.13 -4.29
CA LEU A 186 15.69 1.75 -3.09
C LEU A 186 16.57 1.46 -1.87
N PRO A 187 16.48 2.24 -0.77
CA PRO A 187 17.46 2.21 0.31
C PRO A 187 17.58 0.80 0.90
N THR A 188 18.67 0.14 0.51
CA THR A 188 19.05 -1.21 0.96
C THR A 188 19.93 -1.15 2.21
N ARG A 189 20.22 0.04 2.74
CA ARG A 189 21.29 0.24 3.73
C ARG A 189 20.81 0.56 5.14
N THR A 190 19.73 1.31 5.29
CA THR A 190 19.24 1.73 6.60
C THR A 190 17.72 1.79 6.60
N PRO A 191 17.05 1.00 7.45
CA PRO A 191 15.63 1.16 7.77
C PRO A 191 15.28 2.61 8.07
N TRP A 192 14.11 3.07 7.63
CA TRP A 192 13.65 4.42 7.97
C TRP A 192 13.57 4.69 9.48
N SER A 193 13.25 3.65 10.26
CA SER A 193 13.24 3.68 11.73
C SER A 193 14.62 3.82 12.36
N GLU A 194 15.69 3.49 11.63
CA GLU A 194 17.08 3.61 12.10
C GLU A 194 17.74 4.93 11.69
N VAL A 195 17.03 5.78 10.96
CA VAL A 195 17.53 7.11 10.56
C VAL A 195 17.48 8.03 11.78
N PRO A 196 18.63 8.56 12.26
CA PRO A 196 18.68 9.31 13.51
C PRO A 196 17.72 10.50 13.57
N GLU A 197 17.61 11.24 12.46
CA GLU A 197 16.73 12.40 12.31
C GLU A 197 15.24 12.02 12.37
N CYS A 198 14.90 10.75 12.16
CA CYS A 198 13.54 10.22 12.14
C CYS A 198 13.19 9.42 13.40
N ARG A 199 14.05 9.43 14.42
CA ARG A 199 13.89 8.56 15.59
C ARG A 199 12.59 8.80 16.35
N ASP A 200 12.18 10.06 16.47
CA ASP A 200 11.03 10.45 17.28
C ASP A 200 9.69 10.22 16.55
N SER A 201 9.73 9.89 15.26
CA SER A 201 8.55 9.54 14.45
C SER A 201 8.57 8.06 14.06
N LEU A 202 9.49 7.68 13.17
CA LEU A 202 9.58 6.33 12.59
C LEU A 202 10.36 5.36 13.48
N GLY A 203 11.29 5.85 14.30
CA GLY A 203 12.08 5.03 15.22
C GLY A 203 11.32 4.53 16.45
N ALA A 204 10.12 5.07 16.71
CA ALA A 204 9.26 4.65 17.81
C ALA A 204 8.65 3.25 17.58
N PHE A 205 8.60 2.75 16.33
CA PHE A 205 7.95 1.48 15.97
C PHE A 205 8.95 0.45 15.39
N HIS A 206 8.81 -0.85 15.73
CA HIS A 206 9.65 -1.96 15.23
C HIS A 206 8.83 -3.27 15.12
N PRO A 207 8.95 -4.15 14.09
CA PRO A 207 9.73 -4.06 12.85
C PRO A 207 8.87 -4.02 11.57
N PHE A 208 9.35 -3.23 10.62
CA PHE A 208 9.28 -3.43 9.16
C PHE A 208 7.93 -3.75 8.51
N GLY A 209 7.50 -2.80 7.68
CA GLY A 209 6.73 -3.11 6.49
C GLY A 209 6.98 -2.04 5.44
N GLN A 210 7.94 -2.27 4.55
CA GLN A 210 8.08 -1.47 3.34
C GLN A 210 7.62 -2.33 2.17
N SER A 211 6.69 -1.80 1.37
CA SER A 211 6.30 -2.43 0.11
C SER A 211 6.93 -1.65 -1.03
N PHE A 212 7.53 -2.37 -1.97
CA PHE A 212 8.33 -1.79 -3.03
C PHE A 212 7.90 -2.30 -4.42
N MET A 213 7.90 -1.41 -5.41
CA MET A 213 7.70 -1.70 -6.81
C MET A 213 8.77 -1.02 -7.68
N SER A 214 9.40 -1.82 -8.55
CA SER A 214 10.22 -1.35 -9.66
C SER A 214 9.42 -1.52 -10.94
N TRP A 215 9.09 -0.43 -11.64
CA TRP A 215 8.42 -0.52 -12.93
C TRP A 215 9.33 -0.02 -14.05
N PRO A 216 9.83 -0.89 -14.94
CA PRO A 216 10.59 -0.45 -16.09
C PRO A 216 9.67 0.31 -17.06
N LEU A 217 9.91 1.60 -17.28
CA LEU A 217 9.09 2.38 -18.20
C LEU A 217 9.44 2.07 -19.67
N GLY A 218 10.67 1.62 -19.96
CA GLY A 218 11.13 1.35 -21.33
C GLY A 218 10.33 0.30 -22.12
N SER A 219 9.48 -0.52 -21.49
CA SER A 219 8.61 -1.45 -22.19
C SER A 219 7.19 -0.93 -22.40
N ASN A 220 6.76 0.15 -21.74
CA ASN A 220 5.38 0.69 -21.73
C ASN A 220 4.25 -0.31 -21.45
N VAL A 221 4.61 -1.55 -21.17
CA VAL A 221 3.77 -2.74 -21.18
C VAL A 221 4.44 -3.73 -20.23
N SER A 222 3.69 -4.20 -19.25
CA SER A 222 3.94 -5.51 -18.66
C SER A 222 2.93 -6.50 -19.21
N ASP A 223 3.34 -7.73 -19.45
CA ASP A 223 2.40 -8.81 -19.76
C ASP A 223 1.65 -9.16 -18.47
N ASP A 224 0.33 -9.21 -18.52
CA ASP A 224 -0.44 -9.84 -17.45
C ASP A 224 -0.25 -11.36 -17.48
N SER A 225 -0.57 -12.02 -16.37
CA SER A 225 -0.51 -13.49 -16.25
C SER A 225 -1.45 -14.23 -17.23
N GLY A 226 -2.29 -13.52 -17.98
CA GLY A 226 -3.16 -14.01 -19.04
C GLY A 226 -2.74 -13.60 -20.47
N GLY A 227 -1.58 -12.96 -20.66
CA GLY A 227 -1.06 -12.52 -21.96
C GLY A 227 -1.60 -11.16 -22.47
N GLY A 228 -2.25 -10.37 -21.62
CA GLY A 228 -2.75 -9.03 -21.91
C GLY A 228 -1.75 -7.92 -21.63
N ARG A 229 -1.81 -6.84 -22.43
CA ARG A 229 -0.97 -5.62 -22.29
C ARG A 229 -1.41 -4.82 -21.06
N ARG A 230 -0.59 -4.70 -20.02
CA ARG A 230 -0.81 -3.78 -18.89
C ARG A 230 -0.09 -2.47 -19.08
N GLU A 231 -0.87 -1.42 -19.30
CA GLU A 231 -0.42 -0.04 -19.21
C GLU A 231 -0.99 0.58 -17.94
N TRP A 232 -0.20 1.40 -17.24
CA TRP A 232 -0.73 2.20 -16.15
C TRP A 232 -1.29 3.50 -16.71
N LEU A 233 -2.61 3.66 -16.58
CA LEU A 233 -3.36 4.82 -17.05
C LEU A 233 -3.60 5.83 -15.94
N SER A 234 -3.81 7.08 -16.33
CA SER A 234 -4.18 8.17 -15.43
C SER A 234 -5.41 7.81 -14.61
N GLY A 235 -5.33 7.96 -13.28
CA GLY A 235 -6.41 7.70 -12.33
C GLY A 235 -6.63 6.22 -12.02
N GLN A 236 -5.80 5.32 -12.56
CA GLN A 236 -5.85 3.91 -12.23
C GLN A 236 -5.03 3.62 -10.97
N ALA A 237 -5.61 2.85 -10.06
CA ALA A 237 -4.92 2.36 -8.87
C ALA A 237 -3.68 1.56 -9.27
N PHE A 238 -2.53 1.91 -8.69
CA PHE A 238 -1.26 1.23 -8.90
C PHE A 238 -0.80 0.46 -7.66
N TYR A 239 -1.35 0.81 -6.50
CA TYR A 239 -1.14 0.07 -5.27
C TYR A 239 -2.48 -0.12 -4.57
N GLY A 240 -2.69 -1.31 -4.03
CA GLY A 240 -3.84 -1.58 -3.18
C GLY A 240 -3.51 -2.56 -2.07
N ASN A 241 -4.07 -2.30 -0.90
CA ASN A 241 -4.04 -3.19 0.25
C ASN A 241 -5.48 -3.57 0.61
N VAL A 242 -5.74 -4.86 0.72
CA VAL A 242 -7.04 -5.41 1.12
C VAL A 242 -6.78 -6.25 2.36
N SER A 243 -7.56 -6.05 3.42
CA SER A 243 -7.47 -6.86 4.64
C SER A 243 -8.07 -8.26 4.44
N GLY A 244 -7.83 -9.14 5.40
CA GLY A 244 -8.71 -10.29 5.60
C GLY A 244 -10.09 -9.85 6.13
N PRO A 245 -11.06 -10.77 6.19
CA PRO A 245 -12.36 -10.45 6.77
C PRO A 245 -12.24 -10.18 8.27
N LEU A 246 -12.97 -9.16 8.71
CA LEU A 246 -13.10 -8.66 10.07
C LEU A 246 -14.58 -8.58 10.42
N ASP A 247 -14.92 -8.51 11.71
CA ASP A 247 -16.30 -8.24 12.12
C ASP A 247 -16.71 -6.80 11.73
N GLY A 248 -17.94 -6.61 11.26
CA GLY A 248 -18.45 -5.32 10.78
C GLY A 248 -18.65 -4.33 11.92
N GLY A 249 -18.85 -4.83 13.14
CA GLY A 249 -18.74 -4.03 14.36
C GLY A 249 -17.32 -3.57 14.66
N ASP A 250 -16.31 -4.16 14.02
CA ASP A 250 -14.90 -3.82 14.16
C ASP A 250 -14.43 -2.86 13.05
N SER A 251 -14.66 -1.56 13.27
CA SER A 251 -14.21 -0.50 12.36
C SER A 251 -12.75 -0.09 12.55
N ARG A 252 -11.97 -0.84 13.33
CA ARG A 252 -10.67 -0.37 13.82
C ARG A 252 -9.63 -0.24 12.73
N LEU A 253 -9.52 -1.26 11.86
CA LEU A 253 -8.60 -1.20 10.72
C LEU A 253 -8.99 -0.10 9.74
N TYR A 254 -10.29 0.03 9.43
CA TYR A 254 -10.80 1.10 8.59
C TYR A 254 -10.45 2.48 9.17
N ASN A 255 -10.73 2.71 10.45
CA ASN A 255 -10.44 3.97 11.11
C ASN A 255 -8.93 4.24 11.19
N TYR A 256 -8.11 3.22 11.43
CA TYR A 256 -6.66 3.35 11.44
C TYR A 256 -6.14 3.77 10.06
N MET A 257 -6.59 3.09 9.00
CA MET A 257 -6.25 3.47 7.63
C MET A 257 -6.71 4.89 7.31
N ALA A 258 -7.89 5.31 7.77
CA ALA A 258 -8.38 6.66 7.56
C ALA A 258 -7.52 7.72 8.26
N ASN A 259 -7.00 7.41 9.44
CA ASN A 259 -6.33 8.38 10.31
C ASN A 259 -4.79 8.32 10.25
N ARG A 260 -4.19 7.26 9.71
CA ARG A 260 -2.73 7.20 9.61
C ARG A 260 -2.19 8.17 8.55
N VAL A 261 -0.93 8.56 8.70
CA VAL A 261 -0.20 9.25 7.63
C VAL A 261 0.24 8.21 6.60
N HIS A 262 -0.27 8.33 5.39
CA HIS A 262 0.19 7.54 4.26
C HIS A 262 1.45 8.17 3.69
N MET A 263 2.51 7.39 3.55
CA MET A 263 3.79 7.85 3.00
C MET A 263 4.13 7.08 1.74
N MET A 264 4.52 7.82 0.70
CA MET A 264 4.97 7.26 -0.56
C MET A 264 6.26 7.91 -1.01
N LEU A 265 7.31 7.11 -1.14
CA LEU A 265 8.53 7.49 -1.81
C LEU A 265 8.39 7.16 -3.30
N MET A 266 8.59 8.16 -4.14
CA MET A 266 8.66 8.04 -5.59
C MET A 266 10.04 8.45 -6.08
N SER A 267 10.63 7.72 -7.02
CA SER A 267 11.89 8.10 -7.64
C SER A 267 11.93 7.65 -9.09
N VAL A 268 12.36 8.53 -9.99
CA VAL A 268 12.38 8.26 -11.43
C VAL A 268 13.54 9.00 -12.09
N GLU A 269 14.03 8.41 -13.17
CA GLU A 269 14.99 9.03 -14.09
C GLU A 269 14.24 9.58 -15.32
N LEU A 270 14.37 10.88 -15.54
CA LEU A 270 13.66 11.64 -16.58
C LEU A 270 14.63 12.12 -17.66
N PRO A 271 14.20 12.21 -18.94
CA PRO A 271 14.97 12.89 -19.98
C PRO A 271 15.23 14.35 -19.61
N ALA A 272 16.47 14.82 -19.77
CA ALA A 272 16.83 16.23 -19.60
C ALA A 272 16.80 16.99 -20.95
N ARG A 273 17.02 18.32 -20.90
CA ARG A 273 17.10 19.19 -22.07
C ARG A 273 18.19 18.77 -23.06
N ASP A 274 19.34 18.37 -22.55
CA ASP A 274 20.49 17.98 -23.37
C ASP A 274 20.43 16.49 -23.68
N GLU A 275 20.66 16.13 -24.94
CA GLU A 275 20.62 14.74 -25.41
C GLU A 275 21.58 13.85 -24.60
N GLY A 276 21.07 12.72 -24.10
CA GLY A 276 21.85 11.76 -23.30
C GLY A 276 22.05 12.15 -21.83
N GLN A 277 21.51 13.30 -21.38
CA GLN A 277 21.44 13.64 -19.95
C GLN A 277 20.09 13.25 -19.36
N THR A 278 20.10 12.93 -18.07
CA THR A 278 18.89 12.62 -17.30
C THR A 278 18.85 13.42 -16.01
N VAL A 279 17.63 13.76 -15.58
CA VAL A 279 17.33 14.43 -14.32
C VAL A 279 16.36 13.56 -13.52
N GLY A 280 15.94 14.03 -12.35
CA GLY A 280 15.05 13.28 -11.47
C GLY A 280 15.74 12.79 -10.20
N GLY A 281 14.97 12.12 -9.36
CA GLY A 281 15.39 11.76 -8.03
C GLY A 281 14.20 11.49 -7.10
N PRO A 282 14.49 11.26 -5.82
CA PRO A 282 13.48 10.84 -4.86
C PRO A 282 12.60 12.00 -4.40
N GLU A 283 11.29 11.78 -4.37
CA GLU A 283 10.26 12.62 -3.77
C GLU A 283 9.56 11.79 -2.68
N LEU A 284 9.28 12.41 -1.54
CA LEU A 284 8.54 11.78 -0.46
C LEU A 284 7.21 12.51 -0.29
N LEU A 285 6.12 11.77 -0.43
CA LEU A 285 4.76 12.26 -0.40
C LEU A 285 4.08 11.78 0.89
N CYS A 286 3.46 12.70 1.63
CA CYS A 286 2.63 12.40 2.79
C CYS A 286 1.20 12.88 2.57
N MET A 287 0.24 12.08 3.00
CA MET A 287 -1.16 12.48 3.03
C MET A 287 -1.87 11.74 4.16
N ARG A 288 -2.77 12.44 4.84
CA ARG A 288 -3.70 11.85 5.79
C ARG A 288 -5.11 11.98 5.22
N VAL A 289 -5.85 10.87 5.15
CA VAL A 289 -7.16 10.88 4.48
C VAL A 289 -8.20 11.59 5.35
N ASN A 290 -8.21 11.28 6.65
CA ASN A 290 -8.94 12.01 7.68
C ASN A 290 -7.94 12.74 8.58
N ALA A 291 -7.84 14.06 8.45
CA ALA A 291 -6.89 14.87 9.21
C ALA A 291 -7.49 15.46 10.51
N THR A 292 -8.56 14.86 11.02
CA THR A 292 -9.12 15.21 12.34
C THR A 292 -8.06 14.97 13.43
N GLU A 293 -7.85 15.93 14.32
CA GLU A 293 -6.91 15.80 15.44
C GLU A 293 -7.26 14.58 16.31
N LEU A 294 -6.27 13.72 16.54
CA LEU A 294 -6.39 12.54 17.39
C LEU A 294 -6.03 12.90 18.83
N PRO A 295 -6.74 12.38 19.85
CA PRO A 295 -6.35 12.60 21.22
C PRO A 295 -5.07 11.84 21.58
N GLU A 296 -4.18 12.43 22.38
CA GLU A 296 -2.97 11.75 22.85
C GLU A 296 -3.30 10.82 24.03
N VAL A 297 -3.82 9.63 23.73
CA VAL A 297 -4.12 8.60 24.74
C VAL A 297 -3.22 7.39 24.57
N ASP A 298 -2.22 7.31 25.44
CA ASP A 298 -1.36 6.15 25.61
C ASP A 298 -2.10 5.10 26.46
N THR A 299 -2.66 4.09 25.78
CA THR A 299 -3.56 3.12 26.41
C THR A 299 -2.80 2.05 27.20
N ASP A 300 -1.57 1.73 26.79
CA ASP A 300 -0.77 0.66 27.42
C ASP A 300 0.31 1.19 28.39
N GLY A 301 0.52 2.51 28.42
CA GLY A 301 1.37 3.21 29.36
C GLY A 301 2.86 3.11 29.02
N ASP A 302 3.21 2.88 27.76
CA ASP A 302 4.60 2.78 27.30
C ASP A 302 5.31 4.14 27.15
N GLY A 303 4.55 5.24 27.28
CA GLY A 303 5.00 6.61 27.17
C GLY A 303 4.78 7.25 25.80
N VAL A 304 4.21 6.53 24.83
CA VAL A 304 3.96 7.02 23.46
C VAL A 304 2.55 6.61 23.01
N ALA A 305 1.66 7.60 22.82
CA ALA A 305 0.37 7.33 22.21
C ALA A 305 0.53 7.06 20.71
N PHE A 306 0.17 5.87 20.25
CA PHE A 306 0.19 5.53 18.82
C PHE A 306 -1.17 5.75 18.13
N THR A 307 -1.12 5.92 16.80
CA THR A 307 -2.33 6.18 16.01
C THR A 307 -3.31 5.02 16.11
N TYR A 308 -2.82 3.78 16.07
CA TYR A 308 -3.67 2.60 16.24
C TYR A 308 -4.36 2.63 17.60
N GLU A 309 -3.63 2.76 18.71
CA GLU A 309 -4.19 2.80 20.08
C GLU A 309 -5.33 3.80 20.25
N THR A 310 -5.10 5.01 19.75
CA THR A 310 -6.04 6.12 19.91
C THR A 310 -7.35 5.88 19.14
N VAL A 311 -7.24 5.25 17.97
CA VAL A 311 -8.40 4.92 17.15
C VAL A 311 -9.25 3.78 17.77
N LEU A 312 -8.63 2.93 18.59
CA LEU A 312 -9.25 1.78 19.27
C LEU A 312 -10.12 2.15 20.48
N GLU A 313 -9.87 3.30 21.12
CA GLU A 313 -10.66 3.72 22.28
C GLU A 313 -12.11 4.13 21.94
N SER A 314 -12.48 4.14 20.65
CA SER A 314 -13.91 4.22 20.26
C SER A 314 -14.72 2.94 20.55
N LYS A 315 -14.07 1.86 21.02
CA LYS A 315 -14.54 0.60 21.63
C LYS A 315 -13.97 -0.64 20.90
N GLY A 316 -12.85 -1.21 21.36
CA GLY A 316 -12.51 -2.60 21.01
C GLY A 316 -11.03 -3.00 21.18
N ALA A 317 -10.80 -4.10 21.89
CA ALA A 317 -9.50 -4.62 22.35
C ALA A 317 -8.47 -4.93 21.25
N GLN A 318 -7.32 -4.24 21.24
CA GLN A 318 -6.13 -4.43 20.36
C GLN A 318 -6.09 -5.74 19.55
N ILE A 319 -6.13 -5.65 18.21
CA ILE A 319 -5.75 -6.79 17.35
C ILE A 319 -4.24 -6.70 17.11
N PRO A 320 -3.42 -7.66 17.57
CA PRO A 320 -2.01 -7.67 17.23
C PRO A 320 -1.84 -7.99 15.74
N LEU A 321 -1.51 -6.96 14.94
CA LEU A 321 -1.11 -7.07 13.53
C LEU A 321 0.11 -8.01 13.31
N LEU A 322 0.83 -8.36 14.38
CA LEU A 322 1.95 -9.32 14.40
C LEU A 322 1.54 -10.78 14.14
N GLY A 323 0.26 -11.13 14.19
CA GLY A 323 -0.20 -12.51 14.00
C GLY A 323 -0.05 -13.05 12.58
N TYR A 324 0.01 -12.18 11.57
CA TYR A 324 -0.22 -12.59 10.18
C TYR A 324 0.92 -13.39 9.54
N TYR A 325 2.18 -13.12 9.93
CA TYR A 325 3.35 -13.81 9.36
C TYR A 325 3.65 -15.20 9.93
N ARG A 326 3.06 -15.58 11.07
CA ARG A 326 3.34 -16.89 11.69
C ARG A 326 2.59 -18.06 11.05
N SER A 327 1.43 -17.81 10.45
CA SER A 327 0.58 -18.87 9.87
C SER A 327 1.24 -19.53 8.66
N SER A 328 1.82 -18.74 7.74
CA SER A 328 2.41 -19.26 6.50
C SER A 328 3.66 -20.14 6.74
N CYS A 329 4.48 -19.81 7.73
CA CYS A 329 5.63 -20.65 8.11
C CYS A 329 5.22 -21.96 8.79
N LEU A 330 4.12 -21.95 9.55
CA LEU A 330 3.57 -23.15 10.20
C LEU A 330 2.99 -24.12 9.17
N TRP A 331 2.29 -23.61 8.16
CA TRP A 331 1.77 -24.43 7.06
C TRP A 331 2.86 -25.04 6.20
N LEU A 332 3.93 -24.29 5.88
CA LEU A 332 5.10 -24.85 5.17
C LEU A 332 5.81 -25.94 5.99
N ALA A 333 5.91 -25.79 7.30
CA ALA A 333 6.49 -26.80 8.19
C ALA A 333 5.61 -28.07 8.29
N LEU A 334 4.28 -27.90 8.33
CA LEU A 334 3.29 -28.99 8.37
C LEU A 334 3.23 -29.77 7.05
N CYS A 335 3.23 -29.07 5.90
CA CYS A 335 3.30 -29.73 4.60
C CYS A 335 4.61 -30.50 4.42
N SER A 336 5.72 -29.97 4.94
CA SER A 336 7.02 -30.67 4.92
C SER A 336 7.00 -31.96 5.75
N THR A 337 6.33 -31.95 6.92
CA THR A 337 6.23 -33.14 7.78
C THR A 337 5.31 -34.20 7.20
N VAL A 338 4.21 -33.82 6.55
CA VAL A 338 3.30 -34.77 5.88
C VAL A 338 3.97 -35.45 4.68
N VAL A 339 4.79 -34.73 3.91
CA VAL A 339 5.56 -35.33 2.80
C VAL A 339 6.61 -36.32 3.30
N ILE A 340 7.25 -36.05 4.45
CA ILE A 340 8.21 -36.98 5.06
C ILE A 340 7.53 -38.27 5.53
N PHE A 341 6.30 -38.18 6.06
CA PHE A 341 5.55 -39.36 6.52
C PHE A 341 4.92 -40.20 5.39
N LEU A 342 4.75 -39.64 4.19
CA LEU A 342 4.22 -40.36 3.02
C LEU A 342 5.32 -41.04 2.17
N ILE A 343 6.60 -40.76 2.45
CA ILE A 343 7.75 -41.32 1.74
C ILE A 343 8.39 -42.51 2.50
N VAL A 344 7.98 -42.77 3.75
CA VAL A 344 8.40 -43.94 4.57
C VAL A 344 7.32 -45.00 4.58
#